data_AF-A0A2W4KVK5-F1
#
_entry.id   AF-A0A2W4KVK5-F1
#
_cell.length_a   1.000
_cell.length_b   1.000
_cell.length_c   1.000
_cell.angle_alpha   90.00
_cell.angle_beta   90.00
_cell.angle_gamma   90.00
#
_symmetry.space_group_name_H-M   'P 1'
#
loop_
_entity.id
_entity.type
_entity.pdbx_description
1 polymer ?
#
loop_
_entity_poly.entity_id
_entity_poly.type
_entity_poly.pdbx_seq_one_letter_code
_entity_poly.pdbx_strand_id
1 'polypeptide(L)'
;IDKRGGRLYVDTGQTGQSRTIAGPYSVRAHPRATVSTPLSWDELSGALDPARFTLATVPARVNELPDPFAGFLDERPDVAGAIGRIERYVRSAR
;
A
#
# COMPACT_ATOMS: atom_id res chain seq x y z
N ILE A 1 -10.39 2.55 19.12
CA ILE A 1 -10.75 3.36 17.93
C ILE A 1 -11.07 4.82 18.31
N ASP A 2 -11.78 5.03 19.42
CA ASP A 2 -12.31 6.34 19.86
C ASP A 2 -11.29 7.49 19.97
N LYS A 3 -10.04 7.22 20.37
CA LYS A 3 -9.00 8.26 20.55
C LYS A 3 -8.42 8.87 19.27
N ARG A 4 -8.89 8.47 18.08
CA ARG A 4 -8.28 8.86 16.78
C ARG A 4 -8.96 10.04 16.07
N GLY A 5 -10.17 10.42 16.46
CA GLY A 5 -10.83 11.64 15.97
C GLY A 5 -10.89 11.77 14.43
N GLY A 6 -11.16 10.68 13.71
CA GLY A 6 -11.27 10.67 12.24
C GLY A 6 -9.96 10.70 11.45
N ARG A 7 -8.80 10.65 12.11
CA ARG A 7 -7.49 10.64 11.43
C ARG A 7 -7.15 9.25 10.89
N LEU A 8 -6.33 9.22 9.84
CA LEU A 8 -5.72 8.00 9.34
C LEU A 8 -4.80 7.40 10.41
N TYR A 9 -4.92 6.10 10.65
CA TYR A 9 -4.02 5.35 11.51
C TYR A 9 -2.92 4.72 10.67
N VAL A 10 -1.67 5.10 10.93
CA VAL A 10 -0.50 4.41 10.38
C VAL A 10 -0.22 3.20 11.27
N ASP A 11 -0.57 2.01 10.78
CA ASP A 11 -0.44 0.77 11.55
C ASP A 11 0.97 0.20 11.49
N THR A 12 1.85 0.71 12.35
CA THR A 12 3.22 0.21 12.50
C THR A 12 3.28 -1.21 13.08
N GLY A 13 2.17 -1.71 13.65
CA GLY A 13 2.08 -3.06 14.21
C GLY A 13 2.06 -4.15 13.15
N GLN A 14 1.82 -3.81 11.87
CA GLN A 14 1.73 -4.74 10.74
C GLN A 14 3.07 -5.37 10.34
N THR A 15 4.22 -4.80 10.74
CA THR A 15 5.54 -5.37 10.46
C THR A 15 5.98 -6.44 11.49
N GLY A 16 5.10 -6.82 12.42
CA GLY A 16 5.38 -7.83 13.44
C GLY A 16 5.33 -9.28 12.92
N GLN A 17 6.02 -10.19 13.61
CA GLN A 17 6.31 -11.58 13.20
C GLN A 17 5.08 -12.48 12.93
N SER A 18 3.87 -12.10 13.32
CA SER A 18 2.65 -12.91 13.14
C SER A 18 1.52 -12.14 12.44
N ARG A 19 1.86 -11.09 11.69
CA ARG A 19 0.87 -10.27 11.00
C ARG A 19 0.64 -10.76 9.58
N THR A 20 -0.61 -10.66 9.16
CA THR A 20 -1.02 -10.98 7.79
C THR A 20 -1.14 -9.69 6.98
N ILE A 21 -0.64 -9.74 5.74
CA ILE A 21 -0.78 -8.67 4.74
C ILE A 21 -1.28 -9.34 3.47
N ALA A 22 -2.29 -8.74 2.83
CA ALA A 22 -2.79 -9.23 1.55
C ALA A 22 -1.70 -9.07 0.49
N GLY A 23 -1.40 -10.15 -0.24
CA GLY A 23 -0.40 -10.10 -1.32
C GLY A 23 -0.87 -9.25 -2.51
N PRO A 24 0.06 -8.74 -3.33
CA PRO A 24 -0.28 -8.11 -4.61
C PRO A 24 -1.19 -9.03 -5.43
N TYR A 25 -2.21 -8.45 -6.07
CA TYR A 25 -3.20 -9.15 -6.89
C TYR A 25 -4.06 -10.19 -6.15
N SER A 26 -3.98 -10.30 -4.83
CA SER A 26 -4.86 -11.18 -4.06
C SER A 26 -6.30 -10.66 -4.03
N VAL A 27 -7.27 -11.56 -4.26
CA VAL A 27 -8.70 -11.29 -4.08
C VAL A 27 -9.02 -11.23 -2.59
N ARG A 28 -9.90 -10.30 -2.21
CA ARG A 28 -10.36 -10.13 -0.83
C ARG A 28 -11.70 -10.82 -0.64
N ALA A 29 -11.90 -11.43 0.52
CA ALA A 29 -13.17 -11.97 0.98
C ALA A 29 -14.17 -10.83 1.30
N HIS A 30 -14.60 -10.14 0.26
CA HIS A 30 -15.52 -9.01 0.27
C HIS A 30 -16.63 -9.30 -0.76
N PRO A 31 -17.90 -8.90 -0.54
CA PRO A 31 -19.00 -9.22 -1.46
C PRO A 31 -18.78 -8.79 -2.92
N ARG A 32 -17.98 -7.75 -3.13
CA ARG A 32 -17.57 -7.27 -4.47
C ARG A 32 -16.33 -7.95 -5.05
N ALA A 33 -15.75 -8.93 -4.35
CA ALA A 33 -14.51 -9.62 -4.73
C ALA A 33 -13.38 -8.65 -5.15
N THR A 34 -13.14 -7.61 -4.34
CA THR A 34 -12.12 -6.61 -4.63
C THR A 34 -10.72 -7.20 -4.60
N VAL A 35 -9.78 -6.62 -5.34
CA VAL A 35 -8.40 -7.11 -5.46
C VAL A 35 -7.42 -6.11 -4.86
N SER A 36 -6.36 -6.62 -4.21
CA SER A 36 -5.23 -5.81 -3.74
C SER A 36 -4.33 -5.42 -4.93
N THR A 37 -4.79 -4.48 -5.75
CA THR A 37 -4.19 -4.12 -7.03
C THR A 37 -3.05 -3.10 -6.87
N PRO A 38 -1.82 -3.42 -7.30
CA PRO A 38 -0.75 -2.43 -7.45
C PRO A 38 -1.13 -1.31 -8.42
N LEU A 39 -0.76 -0.09 -8.06
CA LEU A 39 -1.02 1.14 -8.83
C LEU A 39 0.28 1.93 -8.97
N SER A 40 0.39 2.68 -10.06
CA SER A 40 1.43 3.71 -10.20
C SER A 40 1.09 4.94 -9.35
N TRP A 41 2.09 5.78 -9.09
CA TRP A 41 1.90 7.03 -8.32
C TRP A 41 0.92 8.00 -8.99
N ASP A 42 0.89 8.04 -10.32
CA ASP A 42 0.00 8.92 -11.08
C ASP A 42 -1.49 8.53 -10.95
N GLU A 43 -1.76 7.29 -10.57
CA GLU A 43 -3.12 6.80 -10.34
C GLU A 43 -3.66 7.15 -8.94
N LEU A 44 -2.77 7.49 -8.01
CA LEU A 44 -3.14 7.86 -6.64
C LEU A 44 -3.67 9.31 -6.59
N SER A 45 -4.95 9.45 -6.91
CA SER A 45 -5.67 10.73 -6.92
C SER A 45 -6.91 10.72 -6.02
N GLY A 46 -7.48 11.90 -5.77
CA GLY A 46 -8.74 12.03 -5.04
C GLY A 46 -9.95 11.39 -5.74
N ALA A 47 -9.83 11.04 -7.02
CA ALA A 47 -10.85 10.34 -7.81
C ALA A 47 -10.65 8.80 -7.82
N LEU A 48 -9.64 8.30 -7.11
CA LEU A 48 -9.39 6.87 -7.00
C LEU A 48 -10.54 6.21 -6.23
N ASP A 49 -11.18 5.23 -6.86
CA ASP A 49 -12.16 4.37 -6.21
C ASP A 49 -11.62 2.93 -6.14
N PRO A 50 -11.20 2.47 -4.94
CA PRO A 50 -10.72 1.11 -4.73
C PRO A 50 -11.76 0.03 -5.07
N ALA A 51 -13.06 0.36 -5.06
CA ALA A 51 -14.13 -0.60 -5.34
C ALA A 51 -14.16 -1.05 -6.81
N ARG A 52 -13.50 -0.33 -7.72
CA ARG A 52 -13.44 -0.68 -9.15
C ARG A 52 -12.46 -1.80 -9.46
N PHE A 53 -11.54 -2.11 -8.56
CA PHE A 53 -10.56 -3.19 -8.73
C PHE A 53 -11.13 -4.48 -8.17
N THR A 54 -11.63 -5.34 -9.05
CA THR A 54 -12.32 -6.58 -8.70
C THR A 54 -11.77 -7.76 -9.48
N LEU A 55 -12.14 -8.97 -9.07
CA LEU A 55 -11.82 -10.20 -9.81
C LEU A 55 -12.26 -10.13 -11.29
N ALA A 56 -13.33 -9.39 -11.60
CA ALA A 56 -13.85 -9.26 -12.96
C ALA A 56 -13.10 -8.21 -13.81
N THR A 57 -12.51 -7.19 -13.18
CA THR A 57 -11.94 -6.02 -13.89
C THR A 57 -10.41 -6.03 -13.95
N VAL A 58 -9.75 -6.58 -12.93
CA VAL A 58 -8.28 -6.58 -12.85
C VAL A 58 -7.59 -7.44 -13.92
N PRO A 59 -8.11 -8.59 -14.37
CA PRO A 59 -7.46 -9.37 -15.42
C PRO A 59 -7.27 -8.59 -16.73
N ALA A 60 -8.27 -7.81 -17.16
CA ALA A 60 -8.17 -6.97 -18.35
C ALA A 60 -7.07 -5.91 -18.19
N ARG A 61 -7.07 -5.23 -17.03
CA ARG A 61 -6.04 -4.24 -16.68
C ARG A 61 -4.62 -4.79 -16.76
N VAL A 62 -4.37 -5.99 -16.21
CA VAL A 62 -3.05 -6.63 -16.22
C VAL A 62 -2.57 -6.94 -17.64
N ASN A 63 -3.48 -7.22 -18.57
CA ASN A 63 -3.15 -7.46 -19.97
C ASN A 63 -2.91 -6.17 -20.76
N GLU A 64 -3.51 -5.06 -20.34
CA GLU A 64 -3.51 -3.78 -21.07
C GLU A 64 -2.41 -2.82 -20.60
N LEU A 65 -2.03 -2.87 -19.33
CA LEU A 65 -1.11 -1.92 -18.71
C LEU A 65 0.21 -2.58 -18.30
N PRO A 66 1.34 -1.85 -18.36
CA PRO A 66 2.57 -2.27 -17.70
C PRO A 66 2.33 -2.53 -16.21
N ASP A 67 2.93 -3.60 -15.66
CA ASP A 67 2.81 -3.93 -14.24
C ASP A 67 3.57 -2.90 -13.38
N PRO A 68 2.88 -2.10 -12.54
CA PRO A 68 3.53 -1.14 -11.66
C PRO A 68 4.43 -1.81 -10.60
N PHE A 69 4.30 -3.13 -10.39
CA PHE A 69 5.01 -3.89 -9.37
C PHE A 69 6.21 -4.69 -9.90
N ALA A 70 6.48 -4.66 -11.21
CA ALA A 70 7.45 -5.54 -11.87
C ALA A 70 8.89 -5.46 -11.31
N GLY A 71 9.30 -4.31 -10.77
CA GLY A 71 10.66 -4.07 -10.24
C GLY A 71 10.79 -4.13 -8.71
N PHE A 72 9.73 -4.52 -7.99
CA PHE A 72 9.70 -4.40 -6.52
C PHE A 72 10.86 -5.13 -5.81
N LEU A 73 11.28 -6.28 -6.35
CA LEU A 73 12.36 -7.09 -5.76
C LEU A 73 13.77 -6.64 -6.16
N ASP A 74 13.88 -5.75 -7.14
CA ASP A 74 15.18 -5.25 -7.61
C ASP A 74 15.66 -4.05 -6.78
N GLU A 75 14.73 -3.35 -6.13
CA GLU A 75 15.04 -2.19 -5.31
C GLU A 75 15.75 -2.55 -4.00
N ARG A 76 16.76 -1.75 -3.64
CA ARG A 76 17.50 -1.87 -2.37
C ARG A 76 17.39 -0.57 -1.58
N PRO A 77 16.37 -0.42 -0.71
CA PRO A 77 16.19 0.80 0.05
C PRO A 77 17.29 0.99 1.11
N ASP A 78 17.79 2.22 1.23
CA ASP A 78 18.70 2.64 2.31
C ASP A 78 17.93 2.84 3.62
N VAL A 79 17.67 1.72 4.30
CA VAL A 79 16.93 1.69 5.57
C VAL A 79 17.70 2.45 6.67
N ALA A 80 19.02 2.30 6.75
CA ALA A 80 19.83 2.94 7.79
C ALA A 80 19.84 4.47 7.63
N GLY A 81 20.02 4.98 6.42
CA GLY A 81 19.95 6.41 6.16
C GLY A 81 18.55 6.97 6.36
N ALA A 82 17.49 6.21 6.06
CA ALA A 82 16.12 6.59 6.37
C ALA A 82 15.90 6.76 7.88
N ILE A 83 16.36 5.81 8.70
CA ILE A 83 16.31 5.93 10.17
C ILE A 83 17.05 7.18 10.64
N GLY A 84 18.28 7.41 10.16
CA GLY A 84 19.06 8.60 10.54
C GLY A 84 18.39 9.93 10.18
N ARG A 85 17.66 10.00 9.05
CA ARG A 85 16.84 11.17 8.69
C ARG A 85 15.68 11.36 9.66
N ILE A 86 14.96 10.29 10.00
CA ILE A 86 13.84 10.32 10.94
C ILE A 86 14.32 10.76 12.33
N GLU A 87 15.44 10.26 12.84
CA GLU A 87 16.00 10.65 14.14
C GLU A 87 16.37 12.13 14.20
N ARG A 88 16.90 12.70 13.11
CA ARG A 88 17.17 14.15 13.03
C ARG A 88 15.87 14.96 13.03
N TYR A 89 14.87 14.52 12.27
CA TYR A 89 13.55 15.16 12.27
C TYR A 89 12.92 15.15 13.66
N VAL A 90 12.88 14.00 14.34
CA VAL A 90 12.29 13.88 15.69
C VAL A 90 13.03 14.73 16.72
N ARG A 91 14.36 14.87 16.60
CA ARG A 91 15.15 15.76 17.48
C ARG A 91 14.92 17.24 17.23
N SER A 92 14.66 17.65 15.99
CA SER A 92 14.43 19.06 15.63
C SER A 92 12.98 19.52 15.79
N ALA A 93 12.04 18.57 15.81
CA ALA A 93 10.62 18.83 16.08
C ALA A 93 10.26 18.86 17.58
N ARG A 94 11.26 18.71 18.46
CA ARG A 94 11.18 18.88 19.91
C ARG A 94 11.86 20.18 20.31
#